data_AF-A0A395J5G0-F1
#
_entry.id   AF-A0A395J5G0-F1
#
_cell.length_a   1.000
_cell.length_b   1.000
_cell.length_c   1.000
_cell.angle_alpha   90.00
_cell.angle_beta   90.00
_cell.angle_gamma   90.00
#
_symmetry.space_group_name_H-M   'P 1'
#
loop_
_entity.id
_entity.type
_entity.pdbx_description
1 polymer ?
#
loop_
_entity_poly.entity_id
_entity_poly.type
_entity_poly.pdbx_seq_one_letter_code
_entity_poly.pdbx_strand_id
1 'polypeptide(L)'
;MALKVASIEIRGERSIHYTEDEERYVLIHANEEGTEKRIETFIVGQNVAAGERLQWIVEGGKYKASYLLPDEEGGKDSQGLLISETVVPGFEYCDHDFLSPEGLKKLVGSEKAEELKWLLSPLAKAE
;
A
#
# COMPACT_ATOMS: atom_id res chain seq x y z
N MET A 1 -6.73 2.51 16.56
CA MET A 1 -5.32 2.55 16.07
C MET A 1 -5.35 1.76 14.78
N ALA A 2 -4.89 2.30 13.65
CA ALA A 2 -4.95 1.57 12.39
C ALA A 2 -4.05 0.33 12.44
N LEU A 3 -4.53 -0.82 11.95
CA LEU A 3 -3.77 -2.06 11.92
C LEU A 3 -3.14 -2.22 10.53
N LYS A 4 -1.81 -2.20 10.45
CA LYS A 4 -1.08 -2.42 9.20
C LYS A 4 -1.30 -3.85 8.71
N VAL A 5 -1.74 -3.98 7.46
CA VAL A 5 -1.91 -5.28 6.78
C VAL A 5 -0.70 -5.55 5.87
N ALA A 6 -0.43 -4.62 4.94
CA ALA A 6 0.71 -4.71 4.04
C ALA A 6 1.73 -3.60 4.34
N SER A 7 3.00 -3.98 4.38
CA SER A 7 4.09 -3.01 4.53
C SER A 7 4.44 -2.39 3.18
N ILE A 8 5.11 -1.23 3.18
CA ILE A 8 5.55 -0.55 1.96
C ILE A 8 6.52 -1.45 1.18
N GLU A 9 6.03 -2.04 0.10
CA GLU A 9 6.76 -2.98 -0.79
C GLU A 9 6.61 -2.57 -2.25
N ILE A 10 7.60 -2.92 -3.08
CA ILE A 10 7.55 -2.74 -4.53
C ILE A 10 7.60 -4.09 -5.24
N ARG A 11 6.99 -4.11 -6.43
CA ARG A 11 7.07 -5.21 -7.38
C ARG A 11 7.47 -4.67 -8.75
N GLY A 12 8.26 -5.44 -9.49
CA GLY A 12 8.55 -5.15 -10.90
C GLY A 12 7.33 -5.38 -11.79
N GLU A 13 6.43 -6.26 -11.36
CA GLU A 13 5.27 -6.73 -12.10
C GLU A 13 3.98 -5.99 -11.73
N ARG A 14 3.00 -6.13 -12.61
CA ARG A 14 1.64 -5.68 -12.35
C ARG A 14 0.92 -6.68 -11.43
N SER A 15 0.14 -6.16 -10.49
CA SER A 15 -0.75 -6.94 -9.63
C SER A 15 -2.22 -6.49 -9.76
N ILE A 16 -3.13 -7.44 -9.70
CA ILE A 16 -4.59 -7.24 -9.71
C ILE A 16 -5.13 -7.70 -8.37
N HIS A 17 -5.95 -6.87 -7.74
CA HIS A 17 -6.45 -7.08 -6.38
C HIS A 17 -7.97 -7.05 -6.37
N TYR A 18 -8.57 -7.89 -5.53
CA TYR A 18 -10.00 -7.90 -5.22
C TYR A 18 -10.18 -8.10 -3.71
N THR A 19 -11.17 -7.45 -3.11
CA THR A 19 -11.48 -7.51 -1.67
C THR A 19 -12.96 -7.80 -1.42
N GLU A 20 -13.25 -8.43 -0.28
CA GLU A 20 -14.62 -8.47 0.28
C GLU A 20 -14.79 -7.53 1.48
N ASP A 21 -13.71 -7.04 2.07
CA ASP A 21 -13.72 -6.16 3.25
C ASP A 21 -13.18 -4.76 2.93
N GLU A 22 -13.36 -3.83 3.88
CA GLU A 22 -12.92 -2.44 3.75
C GLU A 22 -11.48 -2.23 4.25
N GLU A 23 -10.61 -1.65 3.43
CA GLU A 23 -9.30 -1.19 3.88
C GLU A 23 -8.88 0.10 3.19
N ARG A 24 -7.83 0.74 3.74
CA ARG A 24 -7.17 1.85 3.08
C ARG A 24 -5.89 1.40 2.39
N TYR A 25 -5.82 1.69 1.10
CA TYR A 25 -4.66 1.42 0.27
C TYR A 25 -3.83 2.69 0.08
N VAL A 26 -2.51 2.56 0.13
CA VAL A 26 -1.54 3.65 -0.08
C VAL A 26 -0.56 3.24 -1.17
N LEU A 27 -0.42 4.09 -2.19
CA LEU A 27 0.52 3.92 -3.29
C LEU A 27 1.49 5.09 -3.38
N ILE A 28 2.78 4.79 -3.57
CA ILE A 28 3.80 5.77 -3.95
C ILE A 28 4.22 5.48 -5.39
N HIS A 29 3.93 6.41 -6.29
CA HIS A 29 4.21 6.27 -7.73
C HIS A 29 5.70 6.58 -8.01
N ALA A 30 6.59 5.68 -7.59
CA ALA A 30 8.04 5.91 -7.62
C ALA A 30 8.64 6.04 -9.04
N ASN A 31 7.94 5.49 -10.03
CA ASN A 31 8.29 5.58 -11.45
C ASN A 31 7.85 6.88 -12.15
N GLU A 32 6.99 7.70 -11.53
CA GLU A 32 6.60 8.99 -12.08
C GLU A 32 7.75 10.01 -11.98
N GLU A 33 7.79 10.99 -12.90
CA GLU A 33 8.75 12.09 -12.84
C GLU A 33 8.49 13.01 -11.63
N GLY A 34 9.47 13.83 -11.28
CA GLY A 34 9.38 14.76 -10.15
C GLY A 34 10.32 14.41 -9.00
N THR A 35 10.68 15.44 -8.22
CA THR A 35 11.57 15.35 -7.07
C THR A 35 10.89 14.66 -5.89
N GLU A 36 9.63 14.98 -5.62
CA GLU A 36 8.78 14.26 -4.68
C GLU A 36 7.78 13.40 -5.45
N LYS A 37 7.68 12.13 -5.08
CA LYS A 37 6.78 11.17 -5.71
C LYS A 37 5.37 11.34 -5.19
N ARG A 38 4.41 11.20 -6.11
CA ARG A 38 2.99 11.30 -5.80
C ARG A 38 2.57 10.15 -4.89
N ILE A 39 1.82 10.49 -3.85
CA ILE A 39 1.13 9.53 -2.99
C ILE A 39 -0.34 9.49 -3.43
N GLU A 40 -0.88 8.31 -3.63
CA GLU A 40 -2.30 8.08 -3.88
C GLU A 40 -2.88 7.21 -2.77
N THR A 41 -4.00 7.64 -2.21
CA THR A 41 -4.72 6.91 -1.16
C THR A 41 -6.17 6.74 -1.59
N PHE A 42 -6.71 5.54 -1.41
CA PHE A 42 -8.11 5.24 -1.68
C PHE A 42 -8.60 4.13 -0.75
N ILE A 43 -9.92 4.03 -0.62
CA ILE A 43 -10.57 2.95 0.12
C ILE A 43 -10.92 1.85 -0.88
N VAL A 44 -10.64 0.62 -0.51
CA VAL A 44 -11.12 -0.57 -1.22
C VAL A 44 -12.21 -1.20 -0.37
N GLY A 45 -13.23 -1.76 -1.01
CA GLY A 45 -14.43 -2.23 -0.32
C GLY A 45 -15.60 -2.38 -1.30
N GLN A 46 -16.74 -2.80 -0.78
CA GLN A 46 -17.92 -3.14 -1.59
C GLN A 46 -18.81 -1.93 -1.92
N ASN A 47 -18.66 -0.80 -1.23
CA ASN A 47 -19.53 0.35 -1.40
C ASN A 47 -19.04 1.25 -2.56
N VAL A 48 -19.15 0.72 -3.78
CA VAL A 48 -18.76 1.42 -5.02
C VAL A 48 -19.51 2.76 -5.18
N ALA A 49 -20.75 2.86 -4.67
CA ALA A 49 -21.51 4.10 -4.69
C ALA A 49 -20.89 5.22 -3.84
N ALA A 50 -20.13 4.87 -2.80
CA ALA A 50 -19.33 5.80 -1.99
C ALA A 50 -17.92 6.06 -2.56
N GLY A 51 -17.58 5.45 -3.71
CA GLY A 51 -16.29 5.62 -4.37
C GLY A 51 -15.22 4.60 -3.96
N GLU A 52 -15.58 3.56 -3.20
CA GLU A 52 -14.68 2.45 -2.87
C GLU A 52 -14.36 1.62 -4.12
N ARG A 53 -13.16 1.03 -4.13
CA ARG A 53 -12.70 0.16 -5.22
C ARG A 53 -12.84 -1.30 -4.80
N LEU A 54 -13.79 -2.01 -5.41
CA LEU A 54 -13.93 -3.47 -5.24
C LEU A 54 -12.74 -4.24 -5.84
N GLN A 55 -12.23 -3.74 -6.97
CA GLN A 55 -11.09 -4.32 -7.68
C GLN A 55 -10.16 -3.18 -8.13
N TRP A 56 -8.85 -3.37 -8.02
CA TRP A 56 -7.86 -2.40 -8.48
C TRP A 56 -6.60 -3.06 -9.03
N ILE A 57 -5.83 -2.27 -9.78
CA ILE A 57 -4.59 -2.70 -10.43
C ILE A 57 -3.46 -1.83 -9.88
N VAL A 58 -2.38 -2.47 -9.46
CA VAL A 58 -1.12 -1.80 -9.14
C VAL A 58 -0.11 -2.19 -10.21
N GLU A 59 0.22 -1.24 -11.08
CA GLU A 59 1.32 -1.41 -12.05
C GLU A 59 2.67 -1.50 -11.34
N GLY A 60 3.61 -2.22 -11.96
CA GLY A 60 4.98 -2.36 -11.45
C GLY A 60 5.70 -1.02 -11.31
N GLY A 61 6.73 -1.00 -10.46
CA GLY A 61 7.51 0.22 -10.19
C GLY A 61 6.86 1.17 -9.18
N LYS A 62 5.82 0.72 -8.47
CA LYS A 62 5.13 1.48 -7.41
C LYS A 62 5.32 0.79 -6.07
N TYR A 63 5.51 1.58 -5.03
CA TYR A 63 5.43 1.04 -3.68
C TYR A 63 3.97 1.03 -3.21
N LYS A 64 3.57 -0.04 -2.53
CA LYS A 64 2.22 -0.24 -2.02
C LYS A 64 2.23 -0.63 -0.55
N ALA A 65 1.26 -0.14 0.22
CA ALA A 65 0.99 -0.55 1.58
C ALA A 65 -0.52 -0.47 1.84
N SER A 66 -1.00 -1.16 2.87
CA SER A 66 -2.40 -1.11 3.23
C SER A 66 -2.63 -1.33 4.72
N TYR A 67 -3.75 -0.84 5.21
CA TYR A 67 -4.13 -0.96 6.62
C TYR A 67 -5.65 -0.97 6.81
N LEU A 68 -6.07 -1.66 7.85
CA LEU A 68 -7.48 -1.79 8.23
C LEU A 68 -8.04 -0.48 8.77
N LEU A 69 -9.26 -0.19 8.33
CA LEU A 69 -10.12 0.80 8.94
C LEU A 69 -10.98 0.10 10.01
N PRO A 70 -11.39 0.79 11.10
CA PRO A 70 -12.31 0.22 12.07
C PRO A 70 -13.67 -0.09 11.43
N ASP A 71 -14.31 -1.20 11.83
CA ASP A 71 -15.61 -1.62 11.26
C ASP A 71 -16.75 -0.64 11.61
N GLU A 72 -16.61 0.08 12.72
CA GLU A 72 -17.57 1.09 13.19
C GLU A 72 -16.93 2.47 13.22
N GLU A 73 -17.72 3.50 12.92
CA GLU A 73 -17.27 4.89 12.98
C GLU A 73 -16.87 5.27 14.43
N GLY A 74 -15.59 5.60 14.63
CA GLY A 74 -15.01 5.84 15.96
C GLY A 74 -14.60 4.57 16.73
N GLY A 75 -14.82 3.39 16.14
CA GLY A 75 -14.33 2.12 16.61
C GLY A 75 -12.80 2.00 16.58
N LYS A 76 -12.27 0.92 17.15
CA LYS A 76 -10.82 0.65 17.18
C LYS A 76 -10.42 -0.66 16.50
N ASP A 77 -11.40 -1.53 16.25
CA ASP A 77 -11.18 -2.91 15.88
C ASP A 77 -11.81 -3.19 14.51
N SER A 78 -11.23 -4.14 13.81
CA SER A 78 -11.80 -4.71 12.58
C SER A 78 -11.75 -6.23 12.65
N GLN A 79 -12.77 -6.92 12.13
CA GLN A 79 -12.82 -8.38 12.08
C GLN A 79 -11.75 -9.02 11.18
N GLY A 80 -11.06 -8.21 10.35
CA GLY A 80 -10.00 -8.66 9.46
C GLY A 80 -10.23 -8.19 8.04
N LEU A 81 -9.37 -8.67 7.14
CA LEU A 81 -9.44 -8.37 5.72
C LEU A 81 -9.00 -9.60 4.94
N LEU A 82 -9.75 -9.91 3.89
CA LEU A 82 -9.39 -10.88 2.89
C LEU A 82 -9.29 -10.22 1.50
N ILE A 83 -8.09 -10.32 0.92
CA ILE A 83 -7.84 -9.93 -0.47
C ILE A 83 -7.30 -11.11 -1.27
N SER A 84 -7.61 -11.11 -2.55
CA SER A 84 -6.95 -11.97 -3.55
C SER A 84 -6.07 -11.11 -4.44
N GLU A 85 -4.79 -11.48 -4.56
CA GLU A 85 -3.82 -10.82 -5.44
C GLU A 85 -3.41 -11.78 -6.57
N THR A 86 -3.47 -11.31 -7.81
CA THR A 86 -2.92 -11.99 -8.99
C THR A 86 -1.80 -11.16 -9.58
N VAL A 87 -0.61 -11.73 -9.71
CA VAL A 87 0.59 -11.05 -10.25
C VAL A 87 0.92 -11.58 -11.64
N VAL A 88 1.22 -10.67 -12.58
CA VAL A 88 1.58 -11.02 -13.96
C VAL A 88 2.78 -10.18 -14.44
N PRO A 89 3.90 -10.79 -14.88
CA PRO A 89 4.23 -12.23 -14.82
C PRO A 89 4.16 -12.84 -13.41
N GLY A 90 4.20 -14.17 -13.31
CA GLY A 90 4.08 -14.85 -12.02
C GLY A 90 5.11 -14.35 -11.00
N PHE A 91 4.72 -14.32 -9.72
CA PHE A 91 5.56 -13.77 -8.65
C PHE A 91 6.88 -14.54 -8.49
N GLU A 92 7.98 -13.79 -8.41
CA GLU A 92 9.28 -14.28 -7.98
C GLU A 92 9.84 -13.42 -6.84
N TYR A 93 10.54 -14.04 -5.90
CA TYR A 93 11.10 -13.33 -4.73
C TYR A 93 12.13 -12.26 -5.10
N CYS A 94 12.81 -12.42 -6.24
CA CYS A 94 13.79 -11.44 -6.70
C CYS A 94 13.18 -10.12 -7.18
N ASP A 95 11.87 -10.12 -7.47
CA ASP A 95 11.15 -8.95 -7.98
C ASP A 95 10.42 -8.19 -6.85
N HIS A 96 10.58 -8.64 -5.60
CA HIS A 96 10.01 -8.01 -4.41
C HIS A 96 11.08 -7.40 -3.51
N ASP A 97 10.82 -6.18 -3.04
CA ASP A 97 11.64 -5.54 -2.03
C ASP A 97 10.81 -4.64 -1.11
N PHE A 98 11.28 -4.46 0.12
CA PHE A 98 10.69 -3.53 1.08
C PHE A 98 11.39 -2.17 1.01
N LEU A 99 10.62 -1.09 1.07
CA LEU A 99 11.20 0.25 1.07
C LEU A 99 12.00 0.50 2.36
N SER A 100 13.23 1.00 2.23
CA SER A 100 14.04 1.46 3.37
C SER A 100 13.52 2.80 3.93
N PRO A 101 13.75 3.11 5.22
CA PRO A 101 13.39 4.42 5.78
C PRO A 101 14.02 5.60 5.03
N GLU A 102 15.27 5.46 4.60
CA GLU A 102 16.03 6.43 3.82
C GLU A 102 15.44 6.57 2.41
N GLY A 103 15.08 5.45 1.77
CA GLY A 103 14.37 5.40 0.50
C GLY A 103 13.04 6.14 0.57
N LEU A 104 12.25 5.92 1.63
CA LEU A 104 10.99 6.64 1.85
C LEU A 104 11.22 8.16 1.92
N LYS A 105 12.17 8.62 2.75
CA LYS A 105 12.53 10.05 2.84
C LYS A 105 12.96 10.62 1.50
N LYS A 106 13.71 9.86 0.70
CA LYS A 106 14.14 10.29 -0.64
C LYS A 106 12.98 10.42 -1.62
N LEU A 107 11.99 9.52 -1.54
CA LEU A 107 10.85 9.52 -2.46
C LEU A 107 9.84 10.62 -2.12
N VAL A 108 9.53 10.84 -0.85
CA VAL A 108 8.40 11.71 -0.45
C VAL A 108 8.81 12.91 0.41
N GLY A 109 10.09 13.08 0.72
CA GLY A 109 10.56 14.12 1.63
C GLY A 109 10.36 13.76 3.11
N SER A 110 11.00 14.51 4.01
CA SER A 110 11.07 14.17 5.43
C SER A 110 9.73 14.20 6.16
N GLU A 111 8.86 15.16 5.84
CA GLU A 111 7.57 15.35 6.51
C GLU A 111 6.63 14.17 6.22
N LYS A 112 6.35 13.90 4.94
CA LYS A 112 5.52 12.75 4.52
C LYS A 112 6.13 11.41 4.91
N ALA A 113 7.47 11.30 4.92
CA ALA A 113 8.12 10.08 5.37
C ALA A 113 7.87 9.80 6.86
N GLU A 114 7.85 10.83 7.70
CA GLU A 114 7.52 10.68 9.13
C GLU A 114 6.07 10.23 9.33
N GLU A 115 5.13 10.70 8.50
CA GLU A 115 3.73 10.26 8.51
C GLU A 115 3.55 8.80 8.07
N LEU A 116 4.34 8.35 7.09
CA LEU A 116 4.21 7.03 6.48
C LEU A 116 5.12 5.96 7.10
N LYS A 117 6.11 6.33 7.91
CA LYS A 117 7.14 5.38 8.39
C LYS A 117 6.59 4.15 9.12
N TRP A 118 5.44 4.27 9.78
CA TRP A 118 4.83 3.15 10.50
C TRP A 118 4.35 2.04 9.56
N LEU A 119 4.15 2.36 8.27
CA LEU A 119 3.85 1.40 7.20
C LEU A 119 5.10 0.64 6.69
N LEU A 120 6.31 1.03 7.09
CA LEU A 120 7.53 0.32 6.67
C LEU A 120 7.59 -1.08 7.30
N SER A 121 8.18 -2.03 6.58
CA SER A 121 8.38 -3.39 7.09
C SER A 121 9.47 -3.41 8.16
N PRO A 122 9.34 -4.20 9.24
CA PRO A 122 10.46 -4.46 10.14
C PRO A 122 11.61 -5.21 9.45
N LEU A 123 11.36 -5.79 8.28
CA LEU A 123 12.35 -6.47 7.44
C LEU A 123 13.00 -5.53 6.40
N ALA A 124 12.57 -4.26 6.34
CA ALA A 124 13.22 -3.28 5.49
C ALA A 124 14.68 -3.11 5.92
N LYS A 125 15.60 -3.21 4.96
CA LYS A 125 17.03 -3.05 5.25
C LYS A 125 17.30 -1.59 5.58
N ALA A 126 18.07 -1.35 6.64
CA ALA A 126 18.72 -0.06 6.84
C ALA A 126 19.89 0.01 5.85
N GLU A 127 19.83 0.94 4.90
CA GLU A 127 20.91 1.18 3.94
C GLU A 127 21.92 2.20 4.48
#